data_AF-A0A1Y1Y0V7-F1
#
_entry.id   AF-A0A1Y1Y0V7-F1
#
_cell.length_a   1.000
_cell.length_b   1.000
_cell.length_c   1.000
_cell.angle_alpha   90.00
_cell.angle_beta   90.00
_cell.angle_gamma   90.00
#
_symmetry.space_group_name_H-M   'P 1'
#
loop_
_entity.id
_entity.type
_entity.pdbx_description
1 polymer ?
#
loop_
_entity_poly.entity_id
_entity_poly.type
_entity_poly.pdbx_seq_one_letter_code
_entity_poly.pdbx_strand_id
1 'polypeptide(L)'
;MSSTTSGPTLEQSIQTIFRECGFEKLAFHWQLVLMSAGACQGTFCLSSALSPLLFRKAYGNLSDMEQISWDAKAVSFLHCILTAVLAFSVRFEPHLREDRVHGYSPHAENVYAIACGYFLWNTMFYSKYIKEYGLRLLISVFSRFVLTLSSYVGNSPQFILTRKVDLITLSH
;
A
#
# COMPACT_ATOMS: atom_id res chain seq x y z
N MET A 1 -30.13 24.73 -29.35
CA MET A 1 -28.98 24.67 -28.43
C MET A 1 -29.34 23.73 -27.31
N SER A 2 -29.02 22.45 -27.48
CA SER A 2 -29.43 21.37 -26.59
C SER A 2 -28.53 21.37 -25.36
N SER A 3 -29.11 21.68 -24.21
CA SER A 3 -28.51 21.54 -22.89
C SER A 3 -28.22 20.07 -22.62
N THR A 4 -26.97 19.65 -22.79
CA THR A 4 -26.47 18.37 -22.29
C THR A 4 -26.45 18.43 -20.78
N THR A 5 -27.47 17.88 -20.14
CA THR A 5 -27.46 17.43 -18.75
C THR A 5 -26.42 16.31 -18.62
N SER A 6 -25.16 16.68 -18.43
CA SER A 6 -24.14 15.75 -17.98
C SER A 6 -24.48 15.37 -16.54
N GLY A 7 -24.99 14.15 -16.34
CA GLY A 7 -25.04 13.55 -15.01
C GLY A 7 -23.66 13.62 -14.34
N PRO A 8 -23.57 13.46 -13.01
CA PRO A 8 -22.28 13.50 -12.33
C PRO A 8 -21.32 12.55 -13.04
N THR A 9 -20.16 13.06 -13.43
CA THR A 9 -19.12 12.23 -14.05
C THR A 9 -18.75 11.13 -13.06
N LEU A 10 -18.40 9.93 -13.55
CA LEU A 10 -18.03 8.81 -12.69
C LEU A 10 -17.03 9.23 -11.59
N GLU A 11 -16.07 10.09 -11.94
CA GLU A 11 -15.10 10.67 -11.02
C GLU A 11 -15.74 11.51 -9.90
N GLN A 12 -16.77 12.30 -10.20
CA GLN A 12 -17.48 13.12 -9.21
C GLN A 12 -18.28 12.26 -8.23
N SER A 13 -18.93 11.19 -8.71
CA SER A 13 -19.63 10.23 -7.84
C SER A 13 -18.66 9.49 -6.93
N ILE A 14 -17.53 9.05 -7.47
CA ILE A 14 -16.47 8.38 -6.71
C ILE A 14 -15.89 9.32 -5.64
N GLN A 15 -15.56 10.56 -6.00
CA GLN A 15 -15.05 11.55 -5.06
C GLN A 15 -16.06 11.85 -3.95
N THR A 16 -17.35 11.93 -4.26
CA THR A 16 -18.41 12.20 -3.26
C THR A 16 -18.52 11.05 -2.24
N ILE A 17 -18.51 9.79 -2.70
CA ILE A 17 -18.53 8.61 -1.81
C ILE A 17 -17.29 8.58 -0.91
N PHE A 18 -16.10 8.85 -1.47
CA PHE A 18 -14.88 8.92 -0.67
C PHE A 18 -14.92 10.08 0.35
N ARG A 19 -15.52 11.21 -0.01
CA ARG A 19 -15.70 12.36 0.89
C ARG A 19 -16.65 12.05 2.04
N GLU A 20 -17.76 11.38 1.75
CA GLU A 20 -18.74 10.94 2.76
C GLU A 20 -18.16 9.88 3.71
N CYS A 21 -17.27 9.02 3.22
CA CYS A 21 -16.52 8.07 4.06
C CYS A 21 -15.32 8.70 4.81
N GLY A 22 -15.07 10.00 4.67
CA GLY A 22 -13.98 10.71 5.37
C GLY A 22 -12.60 10.53 4.73
N PHE A 23 -12.50 10.04 3.50
CA PHE A 23 -11.25 9.78 2.77
C PHE A 23 -10.92 10.89 1.76
N GLU A 24 -10.92 12.16 2.17
CA GLU A 24 -10.64 13.29 1.28
C GLU A 24 -9.29 13.17 0.55
N LYS A 25 -8.25 12.67 1.25
CA LYS A 25 -6.90 12.50 0.70
C LYS A 25 -6.77 11.31 -0.27
N LEU A 26 -7.59 10.28 -0.09
CA LEU A 26 -7.61 9.09 -0.97
C LEU A 26 -8.33 9.39 -2.28
N ALA A 27 -9.36 10.25 -2.25
CA ALA A 27 -10.11 10.67 -3.43
C ALA A 27 -9.25 11.37 -4.49
N PHE A 28 -8.12 11.96 -4.09
CA PHE A 28 -7.16 12.60 -5.00
C PHE A 28 -6.10 11.62 -5.55
N HIS A 29 -5.80 10.54 -4.82
CA HIS A 29 -4.70 9.61 -5.14
C HIS A 29 -5.17 8.17 -5.43
N TRP A 30 -6.47 7.93 -5.61
CA TRP A 30 -7.00 6.59 -5.85
C TRP A 30 -6.39 5.93 -7.10
N GLN A 31 -6.07 6.72 -8.12
CA GLN A 31 -5.36 6.28 -9.32
C GLN A 31 -3.97 5.76 -8.96
N LEU A 32 -3.23 6.48 -8.11
CA LEU A 32 -1.89 6.09 -7.68
C LEU A 32 -1.92 4.81 -6.84
N VAL A 33 -2.94 4.63 -6.00
CA VAL A 33 -3.17 3.40 -5.23
C VAL A 33 -3.42 2.21 -6.17
N LEU A 34 -4.29 2.39 -7.18
CA LEU A 34 -4.57 1.35 -8.17
C LEU A 34 -3.36 1.06 -9.06
N MET A 35 -2.63 2.08 -9.49
CA MET A 35 -1.41 1.92 -10.27
C MET A 35 -0.34 1.18 -9.45
N SER A 36 -0.19 1.48 -8.15
CA SER A 36 0.71 0.76 -7.25
C SER A 36 0.28 -0.70 -7.08
N ALA A 37 -1.02 -0.97 -6.89
CA ALA A 37 -1.55 -2.33 -6.83
C ALA A 37 -1.32 -3.10 -8.14
N GLY A 38 -1.52 -2.45 -9.28
CA GLY A 38 -1.22 -2.99 -10.61
C GLY A 38 0.27 -3.25 -10.81
N ALA A 39 1.14 -2.36 -10.33
CA ALA A 39 2.59 -2.54 -10.36
C ALA A 39 3.03 -3.72 -9.49
N CYS A 40 2.39 -3.94 -8.33
CA CYS A 40 2.61 -5.13 -7.50
C CYS A 40 2.21 -6.41 -8.25
N GLN A 41 1.06 -6.41 -8.94
CA GLN A 41 0.64 -7.53 -9.77
C GLN A 41 1.60 -7.77 -10.95
N GLY A 42 2.07 -6.71 -11.61
CA GLY A 42 3.07 -6.81 -12.67
C GLY A 42 4.40 -7.38 -12.16
N THR A 43 4.82 -6.96 -10.97
CA THR A 43 6.01 -7.48 -10.29
C THR A 43 5.86 -8.95 -9.93
N PHE A 44 4.66 -9.38 -9.52
CA PHE A 44 4.35 -10.79 -9.26
C PHE A 44 4.49 -11.63 -10.54
N CYS A 45 3.90 -11.17 -11.65
CA CYS A 45 4.02 -11.84 -12.94
C CYS A 45 5.48 -11.87 -13.42
N LEU A 46 6.21 -10.77 -13.23
CA LEU A 46 7.62 -10.69 -13.58
C LEU A 46 8.46 -11.66 -12.74
N SER A 47 8.20 -11.76 -11.43
CA SER A 47 8.85 -12.72 -10.55
C SER A 47 8.55 -14.16 -11.00
N SER A 48 7.30 -14.48 -11.27
CA SER A 48 6.91 -15.82 -11.74
C SER A 48 7.55 -16.18 -13.09
N ALA A 49 7.80 -15.19 -13.96
CA ALA A 49 8.51 -15.38 -15.23
C ALA A 49 10.04 -15.45 -15.08
N LEU A 50 10.64 -14.64 -14.18
CA LEU A 50 12.09 -14.58 -13.97
C LEU A 50 12.62 -15.70 -13.05
N SER A 51 11.88 -16.09 -12.03
CA SER A 51 12.26 -17.13 -11.06
C SER A 51 12.64 -18.48 -11.71
N PRO A 52 11.89 -19.03 -12.69
CA PRO A 52 12.30 -20.27 -13.37
C PRO A 52 13.53 -20.10 -14.27
N LEU A 53 13.88 -18.87 -14.65
CA LEU A 53 15.04 -18.56 -15.50
C LEU A 53 16.31 -18.33 -14.68
N LEU A 54 16.23 -17.51 -13.62
CA LEU A 54 17.34 -17.13 -12.75
C LEU A 54 17.65 -18.20 -11.69
N PHE A 55 16.63 -18.85 -11.13
CA PHE A 55 16.77 -19.77 -10.00
C PHE A 55 16.20 -21.16 -10.32
N ARG A 56 16.45 -21.67 -11.53
CA ARG A 56 15.93 -22.94 -12.03
C ARG A 56 16.05 -24.12 -11.05
N LYS A 57 17.16 -24.19 -10.31
CA LYS A 57 17.44 -25.30 -9.37
C LYS A 57 16.75 -25.15 -8.00
N ALA A 58 16.56 -23.92 -7.54
CA ALA A 58 15.87 -23.64 -6.28
C ALA A 58 14.35 -23.60 -6.48
N TYR A 59 13.88 -22.95 -7.55
CA TYR A 59 12.45 -22.82 -7.87
C TYR A 59 11.85 -24.13 -8.41
N GLY A 60 12.60 -24.90 -9.20
CA GLY A 60 12.11 -26.17 -9.76
C GLY A 60 11.92 -27.31 -8.75
N ASN A 61 12.47 -27.18 -7.54
CA ASN A 61 12.27 -28.15 -6.45
C ASN A 61 11.14 -27.76 -5.49
N LEU A 62 10.53 -26.57 -5.66
CA LEU A 62 9.45 -26.10 -4.81
C LEU A 62 8.11 -26.60 -5.33
N SER A 63 7.19 -26.93 -4.42
CA SER A 63 5.80 -27.20 -4.77
C SER A 63 5.10 -25.96 -5.33
N ASP A 64 4.00 -26.14 -6.06
CA ASP A 64 3.24 -25.05 -6.69
C ASP A 64 2.86 -23.95 -5.68
N MET A 65 2.54 -24.31 -4.43
CA MET A 65 2.20 -23.36 -3.37
C MET A 65 3.42 -22.61 -2.84
N GLU A 66 4.57 -23.28 -2.74
CA GLU A 66 5.82 -22.64 -2.32
C GLU A 66 6.36 -21.69 -3.38
N GLN A 67 6.13 -21.99 -4.66
CA GLN A 67 6.42 -21.09 -5.79
C GLN A 67 5.58 -19.82 -5.72
N ILE A 68 4.27 -19.94 -5.47
CA ILE A 68 3.38 -18.79 -5.27
C ILE A 68 3.82 -17.96 -4.06
N SER A 69 4.21 -18.61 -2.96
CA SER A 69 4.75 -17.93 -1.77
C SER A 69 6.06 -17.21 -2.07
N TRP A 70 6.93 -17.84 -2.87
CA TRP A 70 8.21 -17.28 -3.30
C TRP A 70 8.01 -15.99 -4.10
N ASP A 71 7.12 -16.02 -5.09
CA ASP A 71 6.83 -14.87 -5.93
C ASP A 71 6.17 -13.74 -5.11
N ALA A 72 5.28 -14.06 -4.16
CA ALA A 72 4.72 -13.07 -3.25
C ALA A 72 5.80 -12.40 -2.38
N LYS A 73 6.77 -13.16 -1.87
CA LYS A 73 7.91 -12.63 -1.11
C LYS A 73 8.80 -11.72 -1.97
N ALA A 74 8.99 -12.04 -3.25
CA ALA A 74 9.75 -11.18 -4.17
C ALA A 74 9.06 -9.82 -4.38
N VAL A 75 7.72 -9.80 -4.51
CA VAL A 75 6.95 -8.55 -4.57
C VAL A 75 7.15 -7.71 -3.32
N SER A 76 7.06 -8.31 -2.13
CA SER A 76 7.31 -7.62 -0.85
C SER A 76 8.72 -7.04 -0.76
N PHE A 77 9.73 -7.78 -1.25
CA PHE A 77 11.12 -7.34 -1.25
C PHE A 77 11.33 -6.12 -2.17
N LEU A 78 10.80 -6.17 -3.39
CA LEU A 78 10.88 -5.05 -4.33
C LEU A 78 10.10 -3.83 -3.83
N HIS A 79 8.93 -4.04 -3.24
CA HIS A 79 8.17 -2.95 -2.62
C HIS A 79 8.91 -2.31 -1.44
N CYS A 80 9.62 -3.12 -0.64
CA CYS A 80 10.47 -2.63 0.45
C CYS A 80 11.60 -1.74 -0.09
N ILE A 81 12.31 -2.18 -1.13
CA ILE A 81 13.37 -1.40 -1.78
C ILE A 81 12.80 -0.08 -2.33
N LEU A 82 11.70 -0.15 -3.07
CA LEU A 82 11.06 1.03 -3.65
C LEU A 82 10.67 2.03 -2.57
N THR A 83 9.97 1.57 -1.53
CA THR A 83 9.54 2.42 -0.41
C THR A 83 10.73 2.99 0.35
N ALA A 84 11.82 2.22 0.54
CA ALA A 84 13.02 2.69 1.19
C ALA A 84 13.72 3.82 0.39
N VAL A 85 13.81 3.67 -0.93
CA VAL A 85 14.37 4.70 -1.82
C VAL A 85 13.51 5.97 -1.79
N LEU A 86 12.19 5.82 -1.89
CA LEU A 86 11.27 6.96 -1.82
C LEU A 86 11.33 7.67 -0.46
N ALA A 87 11.35 6.92 0.64
CA ALA A 87 11.49 7.46 1.99
C ALA A 87 12.85 8.16 2.19
N PHE A 88 13.92 7.64 1.56
CA PHE A 88 15.22 8.29 1.57
C PHE A 88 15.18 9.62 0.82
N SER A 89 14.53 9.69 -0.34
CA SER A 89 14.37 10.94 -1.10
C SER A 89 13.59 12.01 -0.31
N VAL A 90 12.55 11.63 0.44
CA VAL A 90 11.80 12.56 1.31
C VAL A 90 12.68 13.20 2.39
N ARG A 91 13.79 12.56 2.80
CA ARG A 91 14.72 13.13 3.79
C ARG A 91 15.50 14.35 3.26
N PHE A 92 15.65 14.50 1.94
CA PHE A 92 16.40 15.60 1.34
C PHE A 92 15.57 16.86 1.09
N GLU A 93 14.25 16.79 1.31
CA GLU A 93 13.35 17.94 1.19
C GLU A 93 13.66 19.00 2.26
N PRO A 94 13.93 20.26 1.87
CA PRO A 94 14.31 21.33 2.79
C PRO A 94 13.17 21.66 3.78
N HIS A 95 11.90 21.49 3.38
CA HIS A 95 10.73 21.72 4.24
C HIS A 95 10.61 20.77 5.44
N LEU A 96 11.16 19.55 5.37
CA LEU A 96 11.18 18.60 6.49
C LEU A 96 12.40 18.79 7.43
N ARG A 97 13.35 19.66 7.08
CA ARG A 97 14.52 19.95 7.93
C ARG A 97 14.19 20.93 9.07
N GLU A 98 13.23 21.82 8.88
CA GLU A 98 12.79 22.78 9.91
C GLU A 98 11.77 22.18 10.89
N ASP A 99 10.82 21.36 10.42
CA ASP A 99 9.79 20.77 11.29
C ASP A 99 9.51 19.30 10.92
N ARG A 100 10.33 18.38 11.47
CA ARG A 100 10.25 16.93 11.17
C ARG A 100 8.93 16.28 11.58
N VAL A 101 8.19 16.87 12.51
CA VAL A 101 7.03 16.24 13.15
C VAL A 101 5.71 16.70 12.51
N HIS A 102 5.65 17.96 12.05
CA HIS A 102 4.45 18.56 11.46
C HIS A 102 4.59 18.92 9.97
N GLY A 103 5.75 18.71 9.36
CA GLY A 103 6.01 18.99 7.96
C GLY A 103 5.10 18.17 7.03
N TYR A 104 4.06 18.82 6.50
CA TYR A 104 3.21 18.29 5.44
C TYR A 104 3.96 18.40 4.11
N SER A 105 4.41 17.27 3.55
CA SER A 105 4.97 17.23 2.20
C SER A 105 4.11 16.35 1.30
N PRO A 106 3.69 16.85 0.12
CA PRO A 106 2.97 16.07 -0.90
C PRO A 106 3.72 14.80 -1.31
N HIS A 107 5.06 14.80 -1.21
CA HIS A 107 5.86 13.63 -1.52
C HIS A 107 5.69 12.52 -0.49
N ALA A 108 5.55 12.84 0.79
CA ALA A 108 5.28 11.84 1.82
C ALA A 108 3.92 11.17 1.58
N GLU A 109 2.89 11.94 1.23
CA GLU A 109 1.55 11.42 0.94
C GLU A 109 1.55 10.46 -0.27
N ASN A 110 2.33 10.75 -1.32
CA ASN A 110 2.52 9.83 -2.43
C ASN A 110 3.15 8.50 -2.00
N VAL A 111 4.12 8.51 -1.08
CA VAL A 111 4.72 7.29 -0.52
C VAL A 111 3.69 6.49 0.28
N TYR A 112 2.86 7.15 1.09
CA TYR A 112 1.75 6.48 1.77
C TYR A 112 0.72 5.90 0.80
N ALA A 113 0.46 6.55 -0.33
CA ALA A 113 -0.48 6.05 -1.34
C ALA A 113 0.07 4.79 -2.02
N ILE A 114 1.37 4.78 -2.32
CA ILE A 114 2.08 3.61 -2.86
C ILE A 114 2.02 2.44 -1.88
N ALA A 115 2.29 2.69 -0.60
CA ALA A 115 2.19 1.68 0.46
C ALA A 115 0.75 1.15 0.63
N CYS A 116 -0.24 2.03 0.54
CA CYS A 116 -1.65 1.64 0.58
C CYS A 116 -2.03 0.69 -0.57
N GLY A 117 -1.53 0.96 -1.78
CA GLY A 117 -1.74 0.07 -2.94
C GLY A 117 -1.13 -1.32 -2.75
N TYR A 118 0.02 -1.42 -2.10
CA TYR A 118 0.64 -2.70 -1.76
C TYR A 118 -0.16 -3.48 -0.71
N PHE A 119 -0.68 -2.82 0.34
CA PHE A 119 -1.54 -3.48 1.31
C PHE A 119 -2.84 -3.96 0.67
N LEU A 120 -3.44 -3.16 -0.22
CA LEU A 120 -4.62 -3.55 -0.99
C LEU A 120 -4.34 -4.81 -1.81
N TRP A 121 -3.24 -4.84 -2.55
CA TRP A 121 -2.83 -6.01 -3.34
C TRP A 121 -2.61 -7.25 -2.44
N ASN A 122 -1.94 -7.11 -1.30
CA ASN A 122 -1.75 -8.21 -0.36
C ASN A 122 -3.09 -8.76 0.15
N THR A 123 -4.01 -7.88 0.56
CA THR A 123 -5.32 -8.32 1.03
C THR A 123 -6.06 -9.09 -0.06
N MET A 124 -6.05 -8.62 -1.31
CA MET A 124 -6.64 -9.33 -2.44
C MET A 124 -5.96 -10.69 -2.69
N PHE A 125 -4.62 -10.72 -2.69
CA PHE A 125 -3.84 -11.93 -2.92
C PHE A 125 -4.12 -12.99 -1.85
N TYR A 126 -3.97 -12.65 -0.57
CA TYR A 126 -4.22 -13.59 0.54
C TYR A 126 -5.70 -13.97 0.68
N SER A 127 -6.63 -13.11 0.25
CA SER A 127 -8.06 -13.48 0.19
C SER A 127 -8.31 -14.61 -0.81
N LYS A 128 -7.59 -14.62 -1.94
CA LYS A 128 -7.70 -15.67 -2.95
C LYS A 128 -7.15 -17.01 -2.47
N TYR A 129 -6.09 -16.99 -1.65
CA TYR A 129 -5.43 -18.19 -1.12
C TYR A 129 -5.77 -18.46 0.37
N ILE A 130 -6.99 -18.11 0.79
CA ILE A 130 -7.41 -18.24 2.19
C ILE A 130 -7.47 -19.70 2.66
N LYS A 131 -7.75 -20.64 1.74
CA LYS A 131 -7.88 -22.07 2.05
C LYS A 131 -6.51 -22.69 2.35
N GLU A 132 -5.47 -22.17 1.72
CA GLU A 132 -4.12 -22.71 1.75
C GLU A 132 -3.28 -22.08 2.88
N TYR A 133 -3.40 -20.77 3.09
CA TYR A 133 -2.62 -20.03 4.10
C TYR A 133 -3.35 -19.87 5.45
N GLY A 134 -4.66 -20.09 5.47
CA GLY A 134 -5.49 -19.98 6.66
C GLY A 134 -5.89 -18.55 7.03
N LEU A 135 -6.96 -18.46 7.84
CA LEU A 135 -7.63 -17.19 8.18
C LEU A 135 -6.75 -16.20 8.97
N ARG A 136 -5.76 -16.71 9.73
CA ARG A 136 -4.89 -15.89 10.60
C ARG A 136 -4.09 -14.86 9.82
N LEU A 137 -3.54 -15.26 8.66
CA LEU A 137 -2.77 -14.38 7.81
C LEU A 137 -3.66 -13.32 7.18
N LEU A 138 -4.88 -13.69 6.77
CA LEU A 138 -5.85 -12.76 6.22
C LEU A 138 -6.22 -11.66 7.21
N ILE A 139 -6.55 -12.02 8.45
CA ILE A 139 -6.89 -11.03 9.50
C ILE A 139 -5.73 -10.07 9.74
N SER A 140 -4.50 -10.59 9.73
CA SER A 140 -3.30 -9.78 9.95
C SER A 140 -3.05 -8.78 8.82
N VAL A 141 -3.21 -9.19 7.55
CA VAL A 141 -3.04 -8.27 6.40
C VAL A 141 -4.21 -7.30 6.27
N PHE A 142 -5.43 -7.76 6.55
CA PHE A 142 -6.62 -6.92 6.55
C PHE A 142 -6.54 -5.84 7.64
N SER A 143 -6.08 -6.20 8.85
CA SER A 143 -5.83 -5.24 9.92
C SER A 143 -4.83 -4.16 9.52
N ARG A 144 -3.76 -4.52 8.80
CA ARG A 144 -2.77 -3.55 8.27
C ARG A 144 -3.37 -2.63 7.21
N PHE A 145 -4.22 -3.18 6.34
CA PHE A 145 -4.95 -2.39 5.35
C PHE A 145 -5.89 -1.38 6.03
N VAL A 146 -6.70 -1.82 6.99
CA VAL A 146 -7.59 -0.93 7.77
C VAL A 146 -6.80 0.13 8.52
N LEU A 147 -5.68 -0.22 9.16
CA LEU A 147 -4.82 0.73 9.84
C LEU A 147 -4.28 1.81 8.88
N THR A 148 -3.89 1.39 7.67
CA THR A 148 -3.42 2.32 6.64
C THR A 148 -4.54 3.24 6.18
N LEU A 149 -5.76 2.73 6.01
CA LEU A 149 -6.95 3.54 5.70
C LEU A 149 -7.30 4.52 6.82
N SER A 150 -7.24 4.09 8.09
CA SER A 150 -7.47 4.98 9.24
C SER A 150 -6.47 6.14 9.30
N SER A 151 -5.25 5.96 8.77
CA SER A 151 -4.28 7.04 8.63
C SER A 151 -4.71 8.14 7.65
N TYR A 152 -5.68 7.87 6.76
CA TYR A 152 -6.21 8.84 5.80
C TYR A 152 -7.48 9.55 6.29
N VAL A 153 -8.21 8.96 7.25
CA VAL A 153 -9.49 9.50 7.78
C VAL A 153 -9.26 10.56 8.87
N GLY A 154 -8.10 10.58 9.51
CA GLY A 154 -7.75 11.57 10.52
C GLY A 154 -6.99 12.75 9.92
N ASN A 155 -7.43 13.97 10.23
CA ASN A 155 -6.70 15.22 10.00
C ASN A 155 -5.52 15.36 11.01
N SER A 156 -4.74 14.29 11.17
CA SER A 156 -3.71 14.18 12.21
C SER A 156 -2.39 13.69 11.58
N PRO A 157 -1.30 14.46 11.68
CA PRO A 157 0.00 14.01 11.24
C PRO A 157 0.46 12.86 12.15
N GLN A 158 0.85 11.74 11.56
CA GLN A 158 1.82 10.78 12.13
C GLN A 158 1.52 10.09 13.49
N PHE A 159 0.35 10.31 14.11
CA PHE A 159 0.11 10.02 15.54
C PHE A 159 0.01 8.54 15.96
N ILE A 160 -0.02 7.59 15.02
CA ILE A 160 -0.20 6.16 15.36
C ILE A 160 1.13 5.45 15.67
N LEU A 161 2.27 5.95 15.16
CA LEU A 161 3.58 5.35 15.45
C LEU A 161 4.15 5.78 16.80
N THR A 162 3.85 6.99 17.30
CA THR A 162 4.33 7.48 18.60
C THR A 162 3.67 6.78 19.78
N ARG A 163 2.35 6.54 19.76
CA ARG A 163 1.69 5.87 20.90
C ARG A 163 2.17 4.45 21.17
N LYS A 164 2.64 3.72 20.15
CA LYS A 164 3.18 2.36 20.35
C LYS A 164 4.61 2.35 20.90
N VAL A 165 5.41 3.39 20.60
CA VAL A 165 6.75 3.53 21.16
C VAL A 165 6.66 4.05 22.61
N ASP A 166 5.79 5.01 22.89
CA ASP A 166 5.62 5.57 24.24
C ASP A 166 5.08 4.54 25.25
N LEU A 167 4.21 3.60 24.81
CA LEU A 167 3.72 2.52 25.68
C LEU A 167 4.79 1.47 26.04
N ILE A 168 5.87 1.37 25.25
CA ILE A 168 6.97 0.44 25.53
C ILE A 168 8.03 1.12 26.42
N THR A 169 8.21 2.44 26.30
CA THR A 169 9.17 3.21 27.10
C THR A 169 8.63 3.58 28.49
N LEU A 170 7.31 3.60 28.71
CA LEU A 170 6.68 3.83 30.03
C LEU A 170 6.49 2.56 30.88
N SER A 171 6.95 1.40 30.41
CA SER A 171 6.88 0.12 31.13
C SER A 171 8.23 -0.29 31.76
N HIS A 172 9.21 0.60 31.83
CA HIS A 172 10.54 0.32 32.38
C HIS A 172 11.03 1.47 33.28
#